data_AF-A0A812JYW3-F1
#
_entry.id   AF-A0A812JYW3-F1
#
_cell.length_a   1.000
_cell.length_b   1.000
_cell.length_c   1.000
_cell.angle_alpha   90.00
_cell.angle_beta   90.00
_cell.angle_gamma   90.00
#
_symmetry.space_group_name_H-M   'P 1'
#
loop_
_entity.id
_entity.type
_entity.pdbx_description
1 polymer ?
#
loop_
_entity_poly.entity_id
_entity_poly.type
_entity_poly.pdbx_seq_one_letter_code
_entity_poly.pdbx_strand_id
1 'polypeptide(L)'
;MATVEQQKALVQTLDPDLAGLLQTKDVSLKVQALVAQKKVKTISRLSAMADDRKGIREFCVKTLGLEASVGDDLVEIASVVDAWESARSRVDARNKAEGEAVVDGLPKVVARTELAQLRDRFETAFYPLTEKFMPANATLEQVFDMVDNGEFVNMSLSEFASKENAAQEPVAAVIDRSTGAIKVKKGHIQVPMPTNAEELRVRLRVVAHSFVLSSLRYPHVAVLKGIAPSHFHNYADYLLGDFVLGLHARDSTGGIVSSPSFDLVVAYEYQLRKHVTKLLNAGQTLVAALETSMADPVLKERYFVTPSAFRLAELATVGNSRRERSRSRRVRRDLGLTRAFGKGQSKGKFAALKRLTEDGQQICFAFNNPHEKCRGKCGRAHVCQLCLGKHPMHACKSSLPDARQDDKREE
;
A
#
# COMPACT_ATOMS: atom_id res chain seq x y z
N MET A 1 40.70 3.88 -36.90
CA MET A 1 40.23 4.13 -35.53
C MET A 1 38.82 4.69 -35.61
N ALA A 2 37.88 4.21 -34.79
CA ALA A 2 36.52 4.76 -34.75
C ALA A 2 36.57 6.25 -34.37
N THR A 3 35.77 7.08 -35.03
CA THR A 3 35.67 8.51 -34.68
C THR A 3 35.13 8.66 -33.25
N VAL A 4 35.43 9.78 -32.59
CA VAL A 4 35.00 10.04 -31.20
C VAL A 4 33.48 9.91 -31.05
N GLU A 5 32.72 10.28 -32.08
CA GLU A 5 31.27 10.13 -32.13
C GLU A 5 30.82 8.67 -32.20
N GLN A 6 31.49 7.83 -33.00
CA GLN A 6 31.23 6.40 -33.05
C GLN A 6 31.55 5.70 -31.72
N GLN A 7 32.61 6.14 -31.03
CA GLN A 7 32.95 5.61 -29.69
C GLN A 7 31.85 5.94 -28.68
N LYS A 8 31.34 7.18 -28.68
CA LYS A 8 30.21 7.57 -27.81
C LYS A 8 28.94 6.77 -28.12
N ALA A 9 28.63 6.55 -29.40
CA ALA A 9 27.48 5.73 -29.80
C ALA A 9 27.62 4.28 -29.32
N LEU A 10 28.83 3.71 -29.35
CA LEU A 10 29.07 2.36 -28.83
C LEU A 10 28.94 2.29 -27.30
N VAL A 11 29.44 3.30 -26.58
CA VAL A 11 29.31 3.38 -25.11
C VAL A 11 27.85 3.49 -24.69
N GLN A 12 26.99 4.18 -25.45
CA GLN A 12 25.53 4.22 -25.18
C GLN A 12 24.86 2.85 -25.26
N THR A 13 25.49 1.84 -25.89
CA THR A 13 24.96 0.48 -25.92
C THR A 13 25.30 -0.35 -24.68
N LEU A 14 26.18 0.15 -23.81
CA LEU A 14 26.49 -0.48 -22.53
C LEU A 14 25.35 -0.26 -21.54
N ASP A 15 25.17 -1.21 -20.62
CA ASP A 15 24.31 -1.00 -19.46
C ASP A 15 24.80 0.24 -18.67
N PRO A 16 23.89 1.15 -18.26
CA PRO A 16 24.26 2.36 -17.52
C PRO A 16 25.07 2.07 -16.24
N ASP A 17 24.84 0.93 -15.58
CA ASP A 17 25.58 0.55 -14.38
C ASP A 17 27.03 0.15 -14.71
N LEU A 18 27.24 -0.55 -15.84
CA LEU A 18 28.58 -0.88 -16.33
C LEU A 18 29.31 0.38 -16.82
N ALA A 19 28.63 1.25 -17.58
CA ALA A 19 29.20 2.50 -18.06
C ALA A 19 29.64 3.40 -16.90
N GLY A 20 28.80 3.53 -15.86
CA GLY A 20 29.14 4.28 -14.65
C GLY A 20 30.31 3.69 -13.88
N LEU A 21 30.42 2.36 -13.80
CA LEU A 21 31.55 1.68 -13.16
C LEU A 21 32.86 1.96 -13.91
N LEU A 22 32.87 1.83 -15.24
CA LEU A 22 34.06 2.09 -16.06
C LEU A 22 34.50 3.56 -15.98
N GLN A 23 33.54 4.49 -15.95
CA GLN A 23 33.83 5.92 -15.78
C GLN A 23 34.39 6.25 -14.39
N THR A 24 33.88 5.61 -13.33
CA THR A 24 34.38 5.81 -11.95
C THR A 24 35.81 5.32 -11.77
N LYS A 25 36.23 4.35 -12.60
CA LYS A 25 37.58 3.77 -12.60
C LYS A 25 38.49 4.39 -13.66
N ASP A 26 38.10 5.52 -14.25
CA ASP A 26 38.87 6.28 -15.23
C ASP A 26 39.33 5.47 -16.47
N VAL A 27 38.53 4.47 -16.90
CA VAL A 27 38.80 3.73 -18.15
C VAL A 27 38.53 4.64 -19.35
N SER A 28 39.43 4.72 -20.33
CA SER A 28 39.23 5.67 -21.43
C SER A 28 38.06 5.31 -22.35
N LEU A 29 37.52 6.33 -23.01
CA LEU A 29 36.42 6.16 -23.98
C LEU A 29 36.77 5.20 -25.12
N LYS A 30 38.04 5.14 -25.52
CA LYS A 30 38.53 4.19 -26.54
C LYS A 30 38.34 2.75 -26.05
N VAL A 31 38.79 2.47 -24.83
CA VAL A 31 38.70 1.13 -24.23
C VAL A 31 37.26 0.75 -23.92
N GLN A 32 36.44 1.68 -23.40
CA GLN A 32 35.02 1.44 -23.18
C GLN A 32 34.28 1.08 -24.48
N ALA A 33 34.58 1.76 -25.60
CA ALA A 33 34.00 1.46 -26.90
C ALA A 33 34.45 0.08 -27.43
N LEU A 34 35.70 -0.32 -27.19
CA LEU A 34 36.20 -1.65 -27.56
C LEU A 34 35.50 -2.76 -26.75
N VAL A 35 35.31 -2.56 -25.45
CA VAL A 35 34.55 -3.49 -24.58
C VAL A 35 33.11 -3.64 -25.10
N ALA A 36 32.46 -2.53 -25.46
CA ALA A 36 31.12 -2.53 -26.06
C ALA A 36 31.08 -3.28 -27.41
N GLN A 37 32.09 -3.07 -28.26
CA GLN A 37 32.21 -3.73 -29.57
C GLN A 37 32.34 -5.25 -29.42
N LYS A 38 33.02 -5.72 -28.37
CA LYS A 38 33.15 -7.14 -28.03
C LYS A 38 31.91 -7.73 -27.34
N LYS A 39 30.80 -7.00 -27.30
CA LYS A 39 29.49 -7.41 -26.72
C LYS A 39 29.51 -7.66 -25.20
N VAL A 40 30.53 -7.15 -24.50
CA VAL A 40 30.58 -7.13 -23.03
C VAL A 40 29.78 -5.90 -22.57
N LYS A 41 28.46 -6.07 -22.48
CA LYS A 41 27.52 -4.96 -22.25
C LYS A 41 27.01 -4.84 -20.82
N THR A 42 27.23 -5.84 -19.97
CA THR A 42 26.67 -5.90 -18.61
C THR A 42 27.74 -6.24 -17.57
N ILE A 43 27.52 -5.84 -16.32
CA ILE A 43 28.43 -6.13 -15.20
C ILE A 43 28.61 -7.64 -15.01
N SER A 44 27.52 -8.42 -15.10
CA SER A 44 27.58 -9.89 -14.97
C SER A 44 28.42 -10.56 -16.06
N ARG A 45 28.43 -10.01 -17.28
CA ARG A 45 29.28 -10.52 -18.36
C ARG A 45 30.74 -10.15 -18.13
N LEU A 46 31.01 -8.94 -17.64
CA LEU A 46 32.36 -8.54 -17.30
C LEU A 46 32.92 -9.42 -16.17
N SER A 47 32.16 -9.60 -15.08
CA SER A 47 32.61 -10.41 -13.94
C SER A 47 32.92 -11.86 -14.31
N ALA A 48 32.12 -12.47 -15.19
CA ALA A 48 32.27 -13.85 -15.63
C ALA A 48 33.34 -14.04 -16.74
N MET A 49 34.01 -12.97 -17.18
CA MET A 49 34.92 -13.03 -18.33
C MET A 49 36.26 -13.71 -18.03
N ALA A 50 36.65 -13.76 -16.76
CA ALA A 50 37.87 -14.40 -16.31
C ALA A 50 37.68 -14.86 -14.85
N ASP A 51 38.41 -15.89 -14.45
CA ASP A 51 38.44 -16.36 -13.05
C ASP A 51 39.49 -15.61 -12.23
N ASP A 52 40.57 -15.16 -12.86
CA ASP A 52 41.75 -14.57 -12.22
C ASP A 52 42.20 -13.25 -12.88
N ARG A 53 42.97 -12.45 -12.11
CA ARG A 53 43.65 -11.23 -12.60
C ARG A 53 44.53 -11.47 -13.83
N LYS A 54 45.07 -12.69 -14.00
CA LYS A 54 45.87 -13.04 -15.19
C LYS A 54 44.98 -13.12 -16.44
N GLY A 55 43.83 -13.79 -16.33
CA GLY A 55 42.90 -13.94 -17.45
C GLY A 55 42.36 -12.61 -17.96
N ILE A 56 42.03 -11.66 -17.07
CA ILE A 56 41.56 -10.34 -17.50
C ILE A 56 42.66 -9.51 -18.15
N ARG A 57 43.92 -9.62 -17.70
CA ARG A 57 45.07 -8.98 -18.36
C ARG A 57 45.30 -9.56 -19.74
N GLU A 58 45.19 -10.89 -19.90
CA GLU A 58 45.26 -11.52 -21.20
C GLU A 58 44.12 -11.08 -22.12
N PHE A 59 42.92 -10.88 -21.60
CA PHE A 59 41.82 -10.31 -22.37
C PHE A 59 42.14 -8.90 -22.86
N CYS A 60 42.70 -8.03 -22.01
CA CYS A 60 43.10 -6.69 -22.41
C CYS A 60 44.17 -6.71 -23.52
N VAL A 61 45.17 -7.58 -23.41
CA VAL A 61 46.25 -7.67 -24.40
C VAL A 61 45.77 -8.33 -25.70
N LYS A 62 45.16 -9.52 -25.63
CA LYS A 62 44.79 -10.32 -26.81
C LYS A 62 43.52 -9.84 -27.51
N THR A 63 42.56 -9.31 -26.75
CA THR A 63 41.21 -9.01 -27.28
C THR A 63 40.97 -7.52 -27.48
N LEU A 64 41.46 -6.68 -26.56
CA LEU A 64 41.36 -5.22 -26.68
C LEU A 64 42.58 -4.60 -27.40
N GLY A 65 43.69 -5.33 -27.51
CA GLY A 65 44.88 -4.89 -28.23
C GLY A 65 45.70 -3.84 -27.49
N LEU A 66 45.65 -3.84 -26.14
CA LEU A 66 46.46 -2.95 -25.31
C LEU A 66 47.86 -3.56 -25.08
N GLU A 67 48.93 -2.77 -25.24
CA GLU A 67 50.30 -3.26 -25.05
C GLU A 67 50.78 -3.06 -23.62
N ALA A 68 51.08 -4.15 -22.91
CA ALA A 68 51.58 -4.11 -21.54
C ALA A 68 53.01 -3.55 -21.38
N SER A 69 53.66 -3.09 -22.47
CA SER A 69 55.00 -2.48 -22.45
C SER A 69 54.97 -0.95 -22.45
N VAL A 70 53.86 -0.35 -22.87
CA VAL A 70 53.71 1.12 -22.93
C VAL A 70 53.10 1.60 -21.61
N GLY A 71 53.72 2.60 -20.97
CA GLY A 71 53.31 3.08 -19.64
C GLY A 71 51.84 3.50 -19.54
N ASP A 72 51.30 4.13 -20.57
CA ASP A 72 49.91 4.59 -20.60
C ASP A 72 48.91 3.42 -20.72
N ASP A 73 49.21 2.44 -21.58
CA ASP A 73 48.39 1.23 -21.75
C ASP A 73 48.42 0.33 -20.51
N LEU A 74 49.52 0.33 -19.76
CA LEU A 74 49.64 -0.36 -18.47
C LEU A 74 48.66 0.19 -17.43
N VAL A 75 48.49 1.51 -17.38
CA VAL A 75 47.54 2.17 -16.46
C VAL A 75 46.10 1.84 -16.88
N GLU A 76 45.80 1.85 -18.18
CA GLU A 76 44.49 1.46 -18.71
C GLU A 76 44.15 -0.01 -18.38
N ILE A 77 45.10 -0.92 -18.55
CA ILE A 77 44.93 -2.33 -18.18
C ILE A 77 44.64 -2.45 -16.68
N ALA A 78 45.34 -1.68 -15.83
CA ALA A 78 45.10 -1.68 -14.39
C ALA A 78 43.70 -1.18 -14.03
N SER A 79 43.23 -0.09 -14.67
CA SER A 79 41.87 0.44 -14.49
C SER A 79 40.79 -0.57 -14.90
N VAL A 80 41.00 -1.30 -16.00
CA VAL A 80 40.07 -2.36 -16.43
C VAL A 80 40.07 -3.54 -15.46
N VAL A 81 41.23 -3.92 -14.91
CA VAL A 81 41.32 -4.97 -13.88
C VAL A 81 40.55 -4.56 -12.63
N ASP A 82 40.71 -3.33 -12.14
CA ASP A 82 39.99 -2.83 -10.97
C ASP A 82 38.48 -2.73 -11.22
N ALA A 83 38.07 -2.29 -12.41
CA ALA A 83 36.67 -2.32 -12.83
C ALA A 83 36.10 -3.75 -12.84
N TRP A 84 36.87 -4.75 -13.32
CA TRP A 84 36.47 -6.16 -13.32
C TRP A 84 36.30 -6.72 -11.89
N GLU A 85 37.24 -6.44 -10.98
CA GLU A 85 37.12 -6.87 -9.59
C GLU A 85 35.93 -6.24 -8.87
N SER A 86 35.73 -4.95 -9.10
CA SER A 86 34.56 -4.22 -8.60
C SER A 86 33.27 -4.80 -9.17
N ALA A 87 33.25 -5.20 -10.45
CA ALA A 87 32.11 -5.86 -11.08
C ALA A 87 31.80 -7.21 -10.42
N ARG A 88 32.84 -8.03 -10.16
CA ARG A 88 32.70 -9.33 -9.48
C ARG A 88 32.13 -9.18 -8.08
N SER A 89 32.69 -8.29 -7.27
CA SER A 89 32.20 -8.00 -5.92
C SER A 89 30.73 -7.55 -5.92
N ARG A 90 30.33 -6.69 -6.88
CA ARG A 90 28.93 -6.27 -7.04
C ARG A 90 28.01 -7.43 -7.41
N VAL A 91 28.43 -8.33 -8.31
CA VAL A 91 27.63 -9.48 -8.75
C VAL A 91 27.48 -10.50 -7.62
N ASP A 92 28.55 -10.80 -6.89
CA ASP A 92 28.50 -11.70 -5.74
C ASP A 92 27.57 -11.17 -4.65
N ALA A 93 27.64 -9.87 -4.35
CA ALA A 93 26.73 -9.22 -3.40
C ALA A 93 25.27 -9.25 -3.88
N ARG A 94 25.02 -9.03 -5.19
CA ARG A 94 23.67 -9.11 -5.78
C ARG A 94 23.11 -10.52 -5.71
N ASN A 95 23.89 -11.52 -6.11
CA ASN A 95 23.48 -12.92 -6.10
C ASN A 95 23.19 -13.38 -4.67
N LYS A 96 24.01 -12.96 -3.69
CA LYS A 96 23.76 -13.24 -2.28
C LYS A 96 22.47 -12.59 -1.79
N ALA A 97 22.25 -11.31 -2.09
CA ALA A 97 21.04 -10.60 -1.70
C ALA A 97 19.78 -11.19 -2.35
N GLU A 98 19.85 -11.59 -3.62
CA GLU A 98 18.78 -12.29 -4.32
C GLU A 98 18.51 -13.67 -3.69
N GLY A 99 19.56 -14.43 -3.38
CA GLY A 99 19.43 -15.71 -2.69
C GLY A 99 18.78 -15.58 -1.30
N GLU A 100 19.18 -14.59 -0.51
CA GLU A 100 18.57 -14.30 0.78
C GLU A 100 17.09 -13.87 0.64
N ALA A 101 16.77 -13.05 -0.37
CA ALA A 101 15.39 -12.64 -0.62
C ALA A 101 14.49 -13.82 -0.98
N VAL A 102 14.96 -14.74 -1.82
CA VAL A 102 14.21 -15.95 -2.20
C VAL A 102 13.97 -16.85 -0.98
N VAL A 103 14.97 -17.04 -0.12
CA VAL A 103 14.82 -17.82 1.13
C VAL A 103 13.82 -17.17 2.09
N ASP A 104 13.85 -15.84 2.18
CA ASP A 104 12.94 -15.07 3.03
C ASP A 104 11.53 -14.90 2.43
N GLY A 105 11.29 -15.36 1.19
CA GLY A 105 10.04 -15.13 0.45
C GLY A 105 9.76 -13.65 0.19
N LEU A 106 10.80 -12.85 0.04
CA LEU A 106 10.71 -11.41 -0.23
C LEU A 106 10.86 -11.13 -1.73
N PRO A 107 10.12 -10.13 -2.26
CA PRO A 107 10.28 -9.71 -3.65
C PRO A 107 11.71 -9.30 -3.98
N LYS A 108 12.15 -9.66 -5.19
CA LYS A 108 13.48 -9.29 -5.69
C LYS A 108 13.57 -7.79 -5.90
N VAL A 109 14.63 -7.18 -5.36
CA VAL A 109 14.89 -5.75 -5.52
C VAL A 109 15.24 -5.45 -6.98
N VAL A 110 14.52 -4.51 -7.60
CA VAL A 110 14.77 -4.12 -8.99
C VAL A 110 15.72 -2.93 -9.05
N ALA A 111 16.66 -2.98 -10.00
CA ALA A 111 17.62 -1.91 -10.20
C ALA A 111 16.92 -0.59 -10.61
N ARG A 112 17.35 0.53 -10.04
CA ARG A 112 16.76 1.86 -10.35
C ARG A 112 16.89 2.23 -11.82
N THR A 113 17.96 1.78 -12.48
CA THR A 113 18.22 1.98 -13.92
C THR A 113 17.18 1.25 -14.77
N GLU A 114 16.84 0.01 -14.41
CA GLU A 114 15.80 -0.77 -15.10
C GLU A 114 14.43 -0.10 -14.96
N LEU A 115 14.07 0.37 -13.76
CA LEU A 115 12.82 1.10 -13.55
C LEU A 115 12.73 2.40 -14.35
N ALA A 116 13.85 3.10 -14.55
CA ALA A 116 13.91 4.28 -15.41
C ALA A 116 13.67 3.90 -16.88
N GLN A 117 14.31 2.85 -17.38
CA GLN A 117 14.08 2.36 -18.75
C GLN A 117 12.63 1.91 -18.97
N LEU A 118 12.02 1.25 -17.99
CA LEU A 118 10.60 0.86 -18.07
C LEU A 118 9.67 2.07 -18.12
N ARG A 119 9.98 3.12 -17.36
CA ARG A 119 9.27 4.40 -17.44
C ARG A 119 9.40 5.00 -18.84
N ASP A 120 10.61 5.09 -19.39
CA ASP A 120 10.83 5.67 -20.73
C ASP A 120 10.05 4.89 -21.81
N ARG A 121 10.03 3.55 -21.71
CA ARG A 121 9.22 2.69 -22.60
C ARG A 121 7.72 2.96 -22.46
N PHE A 122 7.24 3.14 -21.23
CA PHE A 122 5.84 3.50 -20.99
C PHE A 122 5.50 4.85 -21.59
N GLU A 123 6.32 5.88 -21.34
CA GLU A 123 6.07 7.24 -21.81
C GLU A 123 6.13 7.33 -23.35
N THR A 124 6.99 6.52 -23.98
CA THR A 124 7.05 6.38 -25.45
C THR A 124 5.80 5.72 -26.03
N ALA A 125 5.25 4.72 -25.36
CA ALA A 125 4.10 3.96 -25.86
C ALA A 125 2.75 4.63 -25.57
N PHE A 126 2.65 5.39 -24.48
CA PHE A 126 1.39 5.94 -23.98
C PHE A 126 1.47 7.45 -23.77
N TYR A 127 1.83 7.89 -22.56
CA TYR A 127 1.84 9.29 -22.16
C TYR A 127 2.85 9.54 -21.02
N PRO A 128 3.29 10.79 -20.81
CA PRO A 128 4.21 11.13 -19.73
C PRO A 128 3.62 10.79 -18.34
N LEU A 129 4.40 10.10 -17.50
CA LEU A 129 3.99 9.68 -16.16
C LEU A 129 4.40 10.72 -15.12
N THR A 130 3.43 11.20 -14.35
CA THR A 130 3.72 11.98 -13.14
C THR A 130 4.01 11.07 -11.95
N GLU A 131 4.75 11.56 -10.96
CA GLU A 131 5.16 10.77 -9.79
C GLU A 131 3.98 10.21 -8.98
N LYS A 132 2.85 10.95 -8.96
CA LYS A 132 1.59 10.54 -8.36
C LYS A 132 1.01 9.26 -8.96
N PHE A 133 1.23 9.05 -10.26
CA PHE A 133 0.71 7.89 -10.96
C PHE A 133 1.76 6.81 -11.22
N MET A 134 3.04 7.12 -11.01
CA MET A 134 4.11 6.15 -11.08
C MET A 134 4.04 5.23 -9.87
N PRO A 135 3.90 3.90 -10.04
CA PRO A 135 3.93 2.98 -8.91
C PRO A 135 5.24 3.06 -8.14
N ALA A 136 5.17 2.88 -6.82
CA ALA A 136 6.33 2.77 -5.97
C ALA A 136 7.17 1.55 -6.35
N ASN A 137 8.47 1.60 -6.08
CA ASN A 137 9.37 0.50 -6.39
C ASN A 137 8.93 -0.79 -5.69
N ALA A 138 8.57 -0.72 -4.41
CA ALA A 138 8.07 -1.87 -3.65
C ALA A 138 6.82 -2.51 -4.28
N THR A 139 5.87 -1.68 -4.76
CA THR A 139 4.67 -2.16 -5.47
C THR A 139 5.05 -2.91 -6.75
N LEU A 140 6.00 -2.37 -7.53
CA LEU A 140 6.47 -3.02 -8.75
C LEU A 140 7.20 -4.32 -8.46
N GLU A 141 8.08 -4.34 -7.46
CA GLU A 141 8.80 -5.53 -7.03
C GLU A 141 7.83 -6.65 -6.65
N GLN A 142 6.76 -6.35 -5.91
CA GLN A 142 5.70 -7.32 -5.59
C GLN A 142 4.98 -7.84 -6.84
N VAL A 143 4.62 -6.97 -7.78
CA VAL A 143 3.93 -7.40 -9.01
C VAL A 143 4.84 -8.21 -9.92
N PHE A 144 6.12 -7.85 -10.01
CA PHE A 144 7.10 -8.62 -10.77
C PHE A 144 7.35 -9.99 -10.14
N ASP A 145 7.41 -10.07 -8.82
CA ASP A 145 7.56 -11.35 -8.11
C ASP A 145 6.36 -12.29 -8.39
N MET A 146 5.13 -11.76 -8.41
CA MET A 146 3.95 -12.53 -8.82
C MET A 146 4.06 -13.06 -10.26
N VAL A 147 4.61 -12.26 -11.17
CA VAL A 147 4.81 -12.66 -12.57
C VAL A 147 5.91 -13.71 -12.69
N ASP A 148 7.03 -13.52 -11.98
CA ASP A 148 8.17 -14.44 -11.98
C ASP A 148 7.81 -15.82 -11.38
N ASN A 149 7.01 -15.83 -10.31
CA ASN A 149 6.52 -17.06 -9.68
C ASN A 149 5.36 -17.72 -10.44
N GLY A 150 4.73 -17.01 -11.38
CA GLY A 150 3.61 -17.50 -12.18
C GLY A 150 2.30 -17.65 -11.40
N GLU A 151 2.22 -17.11 -10.18
CA GLU A 151 1.02 -17.11 -9.35
C GLU A 151 0.65 -15.66 -8.99
N PHE A 152 -0.48 -15.20 -9.51
CA PHE A 152 -1.02 -13.91 -9.14
C PHE A 152 -1.77 -14.02 -7.80
N VAL A 153 -1.48 -13.08 -6.90
CA VAL A 153 -2.15 -12.93 -5.60
C VAL A 153 -2.95 -11.63 -5.60
N ASN A 154 -4.15 -11.65 -5.03
CA ASN A 154 -4.98 -10.45 -4.95
C ASN A 154 -4.51 -9.54 -3.80
N MET A 155 -3.85 -8.45 -4.16
CA MET A 155 -3.40 -7.41 -3.24
C MET A 155 -4.54 -6.49 -2.80
N SER A 156 -4.45 -5.89 -1.63
CA SER A 156 -5.39 -4.83 -1.22
C SER A 156 -5.11 -3.54 -2.00
N LEU A 157 -6.14 -2.71 -2.22
CA LEU A 157 -5.91 -1.36 -2.75
C LEU A 157 -4.92 -0.58 -1.89
N SER A 158 -4.89 -0.81 -0.57
CA SER A 158 -3.95 -0.16 0.36
C SER A 158 -2.48 -0.37 -0.01
N GLU A 159 -2.15 -1.52 -0.61
CA GLU A 159 -0.78 -1.95 -0.91
C GLU A 159 -0.22 -1.32 -2.20
N PHE A 160 -1.08 -0.81 -3.09
CA PHE A 160 -0.66 -0.20 -4.36
C PHE A 160 -0.16 1.24 -4.20
N ALA A 161 1.01 1.44 -3.60
CA ALA A 161 1.56 2.79 -3.39
C ALA A 161 2.13 3.40 -4.67
N SER A 162 2.07 4.74 -4.79
CA SER A 162 2.79 5.52 -5.80
C SER A 162 4.17 5.97 -5.29
N LYS A 163 5.03 6.49 -6.17
CA LYS A 163 6.32 7.08 -5.77
C LYS A 163 6.17 8.26 -4.83
N GLU A 164 5.13 9.08 -5.01
CA GLU A 164 4.82 10.19 -4.10
C GLU A 164 4.55 9.68 -2.67
N ASN A 165 3.84 8.56 -2.55
CA ASN A 165 3.60 7.93 -1.26
C ASN A 165 4.86 7.29 -0.67
N ALA A 166 5.76 6.78 -1.51
CA ALA A 166 7.02 6.17 -1.08
C ALA A 166 8.01 7.16 -0.46
N ALA A 167 7.85 8.47 -0.69
CA ALA A 167 8.64 9.48 0.02
C ALA A 167 8.45 9.44 1.55
N GLN A 168 7.36 8.81 2.02
CA GLN A 168 7.01 8.63 3.42
C GLN A 168 7.33 7.22 3.95
N GLU A 169 8.18 6.45 3.27
CA GLU A 169 8.47 5.04 3.60
C GLU A 169 9.12 4.91 4.99
N PRO A 170 8.46 4.24 5.97
CA PRO A 170 9.05 4.01 7.27
C PRO A 170 10.06 2.86 7.19
N VAL A 171 11.25 3.09 7.74
CA VAL A 171 12.27 2.06 7.92
C VAL A 171 11.86 1.16 9.08
N ALA A 172 11.69 -0.15 8.84
CA ALA A 172 11.24 -1.10 9.86
C ALA A 172 12.39 -2.03 10.29
N ALA A 173 12.67 -2.09 11.60
CA ALA A 173 13.57 -3.09 12.14
C ALA A 173 12.81 -4.42 12.29
N VAL A 174 13.23 -5.46 11.56
CA VAL A 174 12.69 -6.82 11.68
C VAL A 174 13.73 -7.68 12.40
N ILE A 175 13.34 -8.28 13.52
CA ILE A 175 14.17 -9.24 14.24
C ILE A 175 14.02 -10.58 13.54
N ASP A 176 15.11 -11.11 13.01
CA ASP A 176 15.15 -12.47 12.47
C ASP A 176 15.00 -13.46 13.63
N ARG A 177 13.90 -14.21 13.66
CA ARG A 177 13.57 -15.13 14.76
C ARG A 177 14.54 -16.31 14.86
N SER A 178 15.27 -16.61 13.78
CA SER A 178 16.21 -17.74 13.72
C SER A 178 17.61 -17.37 14.21
N THR A 179 18.07 -16.16 13.89
CA THR A 179 19.44 -15.70 14.19
C THR A 179 19.50 -14.68 15.33
N GLY A 180 18.36 -14.14 15.77
CA GLY A 180 18.30 -13.05 16.76
C GLY A 180 18.87 -11.72 16.25
N ALA A 181 19.28 -11.63 14.98
CA ALA A 181 19.82 -10.43 14.38
C ALA A 181 18.70 -9.44 14.03
N ILE A 182 18.91 -8.17 14.38
CA ILE A 182 18.02 -7.08 13.96
C ILE A 182 18.38 -6.71 12.52
N LYS A 183 17.60 -7.16 11.55
CA LYS A 183 17.72 -6.75 10.15
C LYS A 183 16.80 -5.57 9.91
N VAL A 184 17.37 -4.43 9.52
CA VAL A 184 16.58 -3.28 9.07
C VAL A 184 16.07 -3.58 7.67
N LYS A 185 14.77 -3.86 7.54
CA LYS A 185 14.09 -4.09 6.25
C LYS A 185 13.26 -2.85 5.90
N LYS A 186 13.12 -2.53 4.61
CA LYS A 186 12.18 -1.48 4.19
C LYS A 186 10.78 -1.89 4.59
N GLY A 187 10.04 -1.01 5.27
CA GLY A 187 8.68 -1.29 5.69
C GLY A 187 7.75 -1.43 4.50
N HIS A 188 6.69 -2.21 4.65
CA HIS A 188 5.64 -2.28 3.63
C HIS A 188 4.95 -0.92 3.53
N ILE A 189 5.00 -0.28 2.36
CA ILE A 189 4.26 0.97 2.14
C ILE A 189 2.78 0.62 2.08
N GLN A 190 2.02 1.04 3.09
CA GLN A 190 0.56 0.98 3.05
C GLN A 190 0.02 2.39 3.00
N VAL A 191 -0.84 2.62 2.02
CA VAL A 191 -1.52 3.90 1.80
C VAL A 191 -2.98 3.73 2.26
N PRO A 192 -3.61 4.77 2.83
CA PRO A 192 -5.00 4.72 3.26
C PRO A 192 -5.95 4.20 2.16
N MET A 193 -7.02 3.53 2.60
CA MET A 193 -8.09 3.11 1.70
C MET A 193 -8.78 4.33 1.11
N PRO A 194 -9.20 4.27 -0.17
CA PRO A 194 -9.88 5.39 -0.81
C PRO A 194 -11.19 5.66 -0.07
N THR A 195 -11.48 6.93 0.17
CA THR A 195 -12.72 7.39 0.82
C THR A 195 -13.69 8.02 -0.18
N ASN A 196 -13.17 8.44 -1.33
CA ASN A 196 -13.90 9.16 -2.37
C ASN A 196 -13.69 8.54 -3.75
N ALA A 197 -14.62 8.80 -4.67
CA ALA A 197 -14.55 8.32 -6.05
C ALA A 197 -13.25 8.72 -6.79
N GLU A 198 -12.80 9.96 -6.61
CA GLU A 198 -11.56 10.44 -7.22
C GLU A 198 -10.31 9.74 -6.66
N GLU A 199 -10.29 9.47 -5.35
CA GLU A 199 -9.19 8.72 -4.72
C GLU A 199 -9.14 7.28 -5.26
N LEU A 200 -10.30 6.66 -5.48
CA LEU A 200 -10.38 5.34 -6.10
C LEU A 200 -9.90 5.38 -7.56
N ARG A 201 -10.28 6.38 -8.35
CA ARG A 201 -9.77 6.54 -9.74
C ARG A 201 -8.25 6.63 -9.77
N VAL A 202 -7.67 7.48 -8.91
CA VAL A 202 -6.22 7.64 -8.80
C VAL A 202 -5.56 6.31 -8.44
N ARG A 203 -6.13 5.57 -7.47
CA ARG A 203 -5.57 4.28 -7.05
C ARG A 203 -5.66 3.23 -8.15
N LEU A 204 -6.80 3.10 -8.82
CA LEU A 204 -6.97 2.17 -9.94
C LEU A 204 -6.02 2.49 -11.10
N ARG A 205 -5.68 3.77 -11.32
CA ARG A 205 -4.67 4.16 -12.29
C ARG A 205 -3.27 3.66 -11.89
N VAL A 206 -2.90 3.73 -10.61
CA VAL A 206 -1.63 3.15 -10.11
C VAL A 206 -1.61 1.63 -10.28
N VAL A 207 -2.73 0.95 -10.01
CA VAL A 207 -2.89 -0.49 -10.27
C VAL A 207 -2.67 -0.79 -11.76
N ALA A 208 -3.32 -0.02 -12.64
CA ALA A 208 -3.18 -0.15 -14.09
C ALA A 208 -1.72 -0.04 -14.52
N HIS A 209 -1.04 1.01 -14.09
CA HIS A 209 0.37 1.24 -14.44
C HIS A 209 1.28 0.14 -13.92
N SER A 210 0.98 -0.47 -12.76
CA SER A 210 1.77 -1.58 -12.23
C SER A 210 1.73 -2.80 -13.16
N PHE A 211 0.56 -3.15 -13.69
CA PHE A 211 0.43 -4.24 -14.65
C PHE A 211 0.94 -3.89 -16.05
N VAL A 212 0.78 -2.65 -16.51
CA VAL A 212 1.32 -2.21 -17.81
C VAL A 212 2.85 -2.17 -17.80
N LEU A 213 3.48 -1.68 -16.72
CA LEU A 213 4.94 -1.73 -16.58
C LEU A 213 5.44 -3.19 -16.52
N SER A 214 4.64 -4.09 -15.93
CA SER A 214 4.93 -5.52 -15.93
C SER A 214 4.83 -6.14 -17.34
N SER A 215 3.86 -5.74 -18.17
CA SER A 215 3.79 -6.24 -19.55
C SER A 215 4.96 -5.75 -20.41
N LEU A 216 5.48 -4.54 -20.16
CA LEU A 216 6.67 -4.01 -20.84
C LEU A 216 7.97 -4.69 -20.40
N ARG A 217 8.02 -5.17 -19.16
CA ARG A 217 9.14 -5.96 -18.62
C ARG A 217 9.10 -7.40 -19.11
N TYR A 218 7.92 -8.00 -19.16
CA TYR A 218 7.68 -9.41 -19.50
C TYR A 218 6.80 -9.56 -20.75
N PRO A 219 7.26 -9.14 -21.95
CA PRO A 219 6.43 -9.17 -23.17
C PRO A 219 6.05 -10.58 -23.63
N HIS A 220 6.73 -11.61 -23.12
CA HIS A 220 6.48 -13.02 -23.44
C HIS A 220 5.35 -13.64 -22.59
N VAL A 221 4.93 -12.99 -21.49
CA VAL A 221 3.88 -13.50 -20.62
C VAL A 221 2.51 -13.26 -21.25
N ALA A 222 1.89 -14.32 -21.75
CA ALA A 222 0.63 -14.25 -22.49
C ALA A 222 -0.52 -13.58 -21.72
N VAL A 223 -0.57 -13.80 -20.40
CA VAL A 223 -1.59 -13.25 -19.49
C VAL A 223 -1.60 -11.71 -19.48
N LEU A 224 -0.44 -11.07 -19.66
CA LEU A 224 -0.29 -9.62 -19.65
C LEU A 224 -0.34 -8.98 -21.04
N LYS A 225 -0.58 -9.78 -22.09
CA LYS A 225 -0.56 -9.29 -23.47
C LYS A 225 -1.74 -8.36 -23.75
N GLY A 226 -1.45 -7.23 -24.42
CA GLY A 226 -2.48 -6.29 -24.90
C GLY A 226 -3.11 -5.40 -23.81
N ILE A 227 -2.55 -5.40 -22.61
CA ILE A 227 -2.97 -4.47 -21.55
C ILE A 227 -2.60 -3.02 -21.92
N ALA A 228 -3.53 -2.11 -21.71
CA ALA A 228 -3.36 -0.67 -21.85
C ALA A 228 -4.02 0.05 -20.66
N PRO A 229 -3.58 1.28 -20.32
CA PRO A 229 -4.19 2.06 -19.23
C PRO A 229 -5.70 2.30 -19.40
N SER A 230 -6.20 2.38 -20.64
CA SER A 230 -7.61 2.58 -20.97
C SER A 230 -8.53 1.48 -20.41
N HIS A 231 -8.06 0.23 -20.33
CA HIS A 231 -8.88 -0.86 -19.79
C HIS A 231 -9.24 -0.66 -18.32
N PHE A 232 -8.32 -0.08 -17.54
CA PHE A 232 -8.58 0.28 -16.16
C PHE A 232 -9.39 1.56 -16.01
N HIS A 233 -9.36 2.46 -17.00
CA HIS A 233 -10.31 3.59 -17.04
C HIS A 233 -11.73 3.09 -17.25
N ASN A 234 -11.96 2.18 -18.20
CA ASN A 234 -13.27 1.55 -18.40
C ASN A 234 -13.75 0.80 -17.15
N TYR A 235 -12.84 0.09 -16.47
CA TYR A 235 -13.13 -0.57 -15.20
C TYR A 235 -13.53 0.44 -14.09
N ALA A 236 -12.83 1.57 -13.99
CA ALA A 236 -13.19 2.63 -13.05
C ALA A 236 -14.54 3.28 -13.39
N ASP A 237 -14.84 3.48 -14.67
CA ASP A 237 -16.11 4.03 -15.14
C ASP A 237 -17.27 3.06 -14.90
N TYR A 238 -17.06 1.75 -15.01
CA TYR A 238 -18.05 0.75 -14.59
C TYR A 238 -18.37 0.82 -13.09
N LEU A 239 -17.33 0.94 -12.25
CA LEU A 239 -17.49 1.00 -10.79
C LEU A 239 -18.13 2.30 -10.30
N LEU A 240 -17.81 3.41 -10.95
CA LEU A 240 -18.25 4.74 -10.52
C LEU A 240 -19.48 5.24 -11.29
N GLY A 241 -19.83 4.60 -12.40
CA GLY A 241 -20.99 4.92 -13.23
C GLY A 241 -22.26 4.25 -12.76
N ASP A 242 -23.27 4.26 -13.63
CA ASP A 242 -24.66 3.91 -13.33
C ASP A 242 -24.87 2.43 -12.92
N PHE A 243 -23.92 1.56 -13.22
CA PHE A 243 -24.02 0.14 -12.93
C PHE A 243 -23.74 -0.22 -11.46
N VAL A 244 -22.92 0.58 -10.78
CA VAL A 244 -22.44 0.29 -9.42
C VAL A 244 -22.66 1.50 -8.53
N LEU A 245 -21.75 2.48 -8.43
CA LEU A 245 -21.93 3.63 -7.52
C LEU A 245 -23.14 4.50 -7.91
N GLY A 246 -23.34 4.71 -9.21
CA GLY A 246 -24.47 5.46 -9.77
C GLY A 246 -25.77 4.65 -9.81
N LEU A 247 -25.83 3.47 -9.20
CA LEU A 247 -27.04 2.67 -9.12
C LEU A 247 -28.02 3.34 -8.13
N HIS A 248 -29.01 4.04 -8.67
CA HIS A 248 -30.04 4.70 -7.88
C HIS A 248 -31.34 3.91 -7.92
N ALA A 249 -31.84 3.47 -6.77
CA ALA A 249 -33.22 3.00 -6.70
C ALA A 249 -34.14 4.21 -6.81
N ARG A 250 -35.08 4.21 -7.76
CA ARG A 250 -36.03 5.30 -7.98
C ARG A 250 -37.44 4.87 -7.56
N ASP A 251 -38.19 5.79 -6.98
CA ASP A 251 -39.59 5.60 -6.64
C ASP A 251 -40.48 5.71 -7.89
N SER A 252 -41.77 5.38 -7.79
CA SER A 252 -42.75 5.54 -8.88
C SER A 252 -42.91 6.99 -9.35
N THR A 253 -42.42 7.95 -8.56
CA THR A 253 -42.40 9.40 -8.86
C THR A 253 -41.06 9.88 -9.43
N GLY A 254 -40.08 8.98 -9.62
CA GLY A 254 -38.75 9.29 -10.16
C GLY A 254 -37.74 9.83 -9.13
N GLY A 255 -38.14 10.01 -7.87
CA GLY A 255 -37.23 10.41 -6.79
C GLY A 255 -36.24 9.31 -6.42
N ILE A 256 -34.99 9.68 -6.11
CA ILE A 256 -33.95 8.73 -5.66
C ILE A 256 -34.29 8.27 -4.24
N VAL A 257 -34.64 7.00 -4.09
CA VAL A 257 -34.98 6.35 -2.81
C VAL A 257 -33.71 5.92 -2.09
N SER A 258 -32.72 5.46 -2.84
CA SER A 258 -31.46 5.00 -2.25
C SER A 258 -30.31 4.95 -3.23
N SER A 259 -29.11 5.08 -2.68
CA SER A 259 -27.83 4.90 -3.36
C SER A 259 -26.92 3.99 -2.54
N PRO A 260 -25.99 3.26 -3.18
CA PRO A 260 -25.03 2.41 -2.50
C PRO A 260 -24.00 3.24 -1.72
N SER A 261 -23.57 2.72 -0.58
CA SER A 261 -22.45 3.29 0.18
C SER A 261 -21.13 3.09 -0.56
N PHE A 262 -20.24 4.09 -0.52
CA PHE A 262 -18.93 4.01 -1.13
C PHE A 262 -18.07 2.84 -0.60
N ASP A 263 -18.12 2.57 0.70
CA ASP A 263 -17.40 1.43 1.32
C ASP A 263 -17.79 0.09 0.69
N LEU A 264 -19.06 -0.07 0.32
CA LEU A 264 -19.54 -1.28 -0.36
C LEU A 264 -18.99 -1.38 -1.79
N VAL A 265 -18.84 -0.25 -2.49
CA VAL A 265 -18.20 -0.22 -3.82
C VAL A 265 -16.73 -0.64 -3.71
N VAL A 266 -16.00 -0.14 -2.72
CA VAL A 266 -14.60 -0.52 -2.48
C VAL A 266 -14.48 -2.00 -2.10
N ALA A 267 -15.40 -2.53 -1.29
CA ALA A 267 -15.45 -3.95 -0.96
C ALA A 267 -15.76 -4.82 -2.20
N TYR A 268 -16.66 -4.36 -3.07
CA TYR A 268 -17.01 -5.04 -4.32
C TYR A 268 -15.82 -5.04 -5.31
N GLU A 269 -15.13 -3.91 -5.45
CA GLU A 269 -13.90 -3.77 -6.25
C GLU A 269 -12.86 -4.82 -5.86
N TYR A 270 -12.66 -5.04 -4.55
CA TYR A 270 -11.73 -6.06 -4.07
C TYR A 270 -12.15 -7.48 -4.48
N GLN A 271 -13.45 -7.79 -4.49
CA GLN A 271 -13.95 -9.10 -4.94
C GLN A 271 -13.83 -9.27 -6.45
N LEU A 272 -14.05 -8.21 -7.23
CA LEU A 272 -13.82 -8.21 -8.68
C LEU A 272 -12.36 -8.53 -8.99
N ARG A 273 -11.40 -7.81 -8.38
CA ARG A 273 -9.97 -8.13 -8.57
C ARG A 273 -9.61 -9.52 -8.10
N LYS A 274 -10.19 -10.02 -7.00
CA LYS A 274 -10.02 -11.41 -6.57
C LYS A 274 -10.45 -12.42 -7.62
N HIS A 275 -11.55 -12.14 -8.33
CA HIS A 275 -12.02 -12.99 -9.42
C HIS A 275 -11.13 -12.88 -10.66
N VAL A 276 -10.71 -11.66 -11.01
CA VAL A 276 -9.72 -11.42 -12.07
C VAL A 276 -8.47 -12.25 -11.82
N THR A 277 -7.89 -12.19 -10.62
CA THR A 277 -6.70 -12.98 -10.23
C THR A 277 -6.91 -14.48 -10.45
N LYS A 278 -8.08 -15.03 -10.12
CA LYS A 278 -8.39 -16.45 -10.39
C LYS A 278 -8.38 -16.78 -11.88
N LEU A 279 -8.93 -15.89 -12.71
CA LEU A 279 -8.95 -16.05 -14.17
C LEU A 279 -7.55 -15.92 -14.78
N LEU A 280 -6.71 -15.02 -14.24
CA LEU A 280 -5.29 -14.90 -14.64
C LEU A 280 -4.53 -16.19 -14.37
N ASN A 281 -4.70 -16.78 -13.18
CA ASN A 281 -4.06 -18.05 -12.81
C ASN A 281 -4.61 -19.22 -13.63
N ALA A 282 -5.81 -19.11 -14.19
CA ALA A 282 -6.36 -20.05 -15.17
C ALA A 282 -5.86 -19.83 -16.61
N GLY A 283 -4.99 -18.82 -16.82
CA GLY A 283 -4.36 -18.52 -18.11
C GLY A 283 -5.11 -17.55 -19.01
N GLN A 284 -6.19 -16.90 -18.54
CA GLN A 284 -6.86 -15.86 -19.32
C GLN A 284 -6.03 -14.57 -19.36
N THR A 285 -6.19 -13.78 -20.43
CA THR A 285 -5.57 -12.45 -20.50
C THR A 285 -6.22 -11.50 -19.50
N LEU A 286 -5.46 -10.55 -18.98
CA LEU A 286 -5.99 -9.59 -18.00
C LEU A 286 -7.17 -8.77 -18.53
N VAL A 287 -7.15 -8.44 -19.82
CA VAL A 287 -8.24 -7.71 -20.47
C VAL A 287 -9.53 -8.54 -20.45
N ALA A 288 -9.46 -9.79 -20.90
CA ALA A 288 -10.61 -10.69 -20.90
C ALA A 288 -11.08 -11.02 -19.47
N ALA A 289 -10.16 -11.16 -18.52
CA ALA A 289 -10.48 -11.41 -17.12
C ALA A 289 -11.23 -10.24 -16.47
N LEU A 290 -10.85 -8.99 -16.78
CA LEU A 290 -11.57 -7.80 -16.32
C LEU A 290 -12.98 -7.73 -16.90
N GLU A 291 -13.14 -7.92 -18.22
CA GLU A 291 -14.43 -7.90 -18.89
C GLU A 291 -15.37 -9.00 -18.38
N THR A 292 -14.84 -10.23 -18.26
CA THR A 292 -15.59 -11.38 -17.74
C THR A 292 -16.04 -11.13 -16.29
N SER A 293 -15.19 -10.53 -15.47
CA SER A 293 -15.53 -10.24 -14.07
C SER A 293 -16.59 -9.14 -13.95
N MET A 294 -16.57 -8.11 -14.81
CA MET A 294 -17.59 -7.06 -14.83
C MET A 294 -18.95 -7.55 -15.34
N ALA A 295 -18.94 -8.52 -16.25
CA ALA A 295 -20.13 -9.11 -16.86
C ALA A 295 -20.79 -10.20 -15.97
N ASP A 296 -20.09 -10.74 -14.96
CA ASP A 296 -20.61 -11.82 -14.12
C ASP A 296 -21.75 -11.33 -13.19
N PRO A 297 -23.00 -11.76 -13.44
CA PRO A 297 -24.14 -11.36 -12.62
C PRO A 297 -24.08 -11.97 -11.22
N VAL A 298 -23.53 -13.18 -11.06
CA VAL A 298 -23.48 -13.88 -9.77
C VAL A 298 -22.56 -13.15 -8.80
N LEU A 299 -21.42 -12.69 -9.29
CA LEU A 299 -20.47 -11.90 -8.51
C LEU A 299 -21.10 -10.58 -8.07
N LYS A 300 -21.77 -9.88 -8.99
CA LYS A 300 -22.49 -8.64 -8.71
C LYS A 300 -23.63 -8.84 -7.70
N GLU A 301 -24.44 -9.87 -7.88
CA GLU A 301 -25.56 -10.16 -6.97
C GLU A 301 -25.08 -10.49 -5.56
N ARG A 302 -24.08 -11.37 -5.44
CA ARG A 302 -23.59 -11.87 -4.15
C ARG A 302 -22.84 -10.81 -3.35
N TYR A 303 -21.99 -10.02 -4.01
CA TYR A 303 -21.07 -9.11 -3.32
C TYR A 303 -21.49 -7.64 -3.36
N PHE A 304 -22.45 -7.26 -4.20
CA PHE A 304 -22.91 -5.88 -4.32
C PHE A 304 -24.41 -5.70 -4.13
N VAL A 305 -25.26 -6.31 -4.95
CA VAL A 305 -26.71 -6.07 -4.92
C VAL A 305 -27.33 -6.55 -3.61
N THR A 306 -27.01 -7.78 -3.20
CA THR A 306 -27.56 -8.37 -1.97
C THR A 306 -27.14 -7.59 -0.73
N PRO A 307 -25.85 -7.27 -0.50
CA PRO A 307 -25.45 -6.40 0.61
C PRO A 307 -26.05 -5.00 0.53
N SER A 308 -26.18 -4.41 -0.67
CA SER A 308 -26.84 -3.10 -0.84
C SER A 308 -28.28 -3.16 -0.34
N ALA A 309 -29.05 -4.15 -0.76
CA ALA A 309 -30.45 -4.32 -0.36
C ALA A 309 -30.61 -4.51 1.16
N PHE A 310 -29.76 -5.34 1.79
CA PHE A 310 -29.80 -5.54 3.24
C PHE A 310 -29.48 -4.27 4.03
N ARG A 311 -28.51 -3.46 3.58
CA ARG A 311 -28.21 -2.17 4.23
C ARG A 311 -29.37 -1.18 4.10
N LEU A 312 -30.09 -1.20 2.99
CA LEU A 312 -31.30 -0.39 2.83
C LEU A 312 -32.42 -0.82 3.77
N ALA A 313 -32.64 -2.13 3.91
CA ALA A 313 -33.59 -2.66 4.88
C ALA A 313 -33.22 -2.25 6.32
N GLU A 314 -31.93 -2.35 6.69
CA GLU A 314 -31.45 -1.92 7.99
C GLU A 314 -31.72 -0.42 8.24
N LEU A 315 -31.36 0.45 7.29
CA LEU A 315 -31.62 1.90 7.38
C LEU A 315 -33.12 2.22 7.49
N ALA A 316 -33.98 1.47 6.80
CA ALA A 316 -35.43 1.61 6.91
C ALA A 316 -35.97 1.26 8.31
N THR A 317 -35.45 0.19 8.95
CA THR A 317 -35.86 -0.21 10.30
C THR A 317 -35.45 0.82 11.38
N VAL A 318 -34.25 1.39 11.26
CA VAL A 318 -33.76 2.45 12.16
C VAL A 318 -34.54 3.76 11.97
N GLY A 319 -34.96 4.07 10.74
CA GLY A 319 -35.84 5.21 10.44
C GLY A 319 -37.22 5.10 11.08
N ASN A 320 -37.81 3.90 11.08
CA ASN A 320 -39.13 3.66 11.68
C ASN A 320 -39.12 3.75 13.21
N SER A 321 -38.09 3.20 13.88
CA SER A 321 -37.97 3.30 15.35
C SER A 321 -37.83 4.73 15.87
N ARG A 322 -37.30 5.67 15.06
CA ARG A 322 -37.31 7.12 15.37
C ARG A 322 -38.69 7.75 15.17
N ARG A 323 -39.42 7.39 14.12
CA ARG A 323 -40.79 7.90 13.86
C ARG A 323 -41.80 7.41 14.89
N GLU A 324 -41.64 6.20 15.39
CA GLU A 324 -42.55 5.60 16.38
C GLU A 324 -42.38 6.25 17.77
N ARG A 325 -41.15 6.59 18.16
CA ARG A 325 -40.89 7.42 19.36
C ARG A 325 -41.43 8.86 19.24
N SER A 326 -41.61 9.39 18.04
CA SER A 326 -42.18 10.72 17.82
C SER A 326 -43.72 10.76 17.88
N ARG A 327 -44.41 9.62 17.82
CA ARG A 327 -45.89 9.57 17.89
C ARG A 327 -46.44 9.34 19.31
N SER A 328 -45.61 8.99 20.30
CA SER A 328 -46.09 8.69 21.67
C SER A 328 -46.10 9.88 22.66
N ARG A 329 -45.86 11.13 22.22
CA ARG A 329 -45.98 12.31 23.11
C ARG A 329 -46.68 13.49 22.43
N ARG A 330 -48.01 13.41 22.32
CA ARG A 330 -48.88 14.60 22.29
C ARG A 330 -49.93 14.49 23.38
N VAL A 331 -49.53 14.81 24.61
CA VAL A 331 -50.41 15.49 25.56
C VAL A 331 -49.72 16.82 25.87
N ARG A 332 -50.39 17.90 25.44
CA ARG A 332 -50.03 19.30 25.67
C ARG A 332 -49.92 19.60 27.16
N ARG A 333 -48.86 20.31 27.55
CA ARG A 333 -48.94 21.51 28.41
C ARG A 333 -47.63 22.30 28.29
N ASP A 334 -47.75 23.31 27.42
CA ASP A 334 -47.33 24.70 27.54
C ASP A 334 -46.04 25.14 28.24
N LEU A 335 -45.46 26.15 27.57
CA LEU A 335 -44.66 27.28 28.05
C LEU A 335 -43.15 27.09 28.31
N GLY A 336 -42.37 27.82 27.51
CA GLY A 336 -41.12 28.46 27.96
C GLY A 336 -39.92 28.28 27.04
N LEU A 337 -39.71 29.24 26.13
CA LEU A 337 -38.46 29.47 25.38
C LEU A 337 -37.23 29.44 26.33
N THR A 338 -36.05 28.93 25.96
CA THR A 338 -35.07 29.66 25.12
C THR A 338 -33.78 28.83 24.93
N ARG A 339 -33.20 28.98 23.74
CA ARG A 339 -31.76 28.97 23.37
C ARG A 339 -30.88 27.72 23.61
N ALA A 340 -30.32 27.29 22.47
CA ALA A 340 -29.22 26.35 22.28
C ALA A 340 -27.93 26.73 23.03
N PHE A 341 -27.09 25.74 23.37
CA PHE A 341 -25.65 25.71 23.08
C PHE A 341 -25.14 24.25 23.18
N GLY A 342 -24.20 23.89 22.29
CA GLY A 342 -23.86 22.50 21.99
C GLY A 342 -22.59 21.94 22.61
N LYS A 343 -22.21 20.77 22.05
CA LYS A 343 -20.92 20.06 22.04
C LYS A 343 -20.31 19.61 23.38
N GLY A 344 -19.98 18.33 23.43
CA GLY A 344 -18.97 17.79 24.35
C GLY A 344 -19.01 16.27 24.47
N GLN A 345 -18.45 15.56 23.49
CA GLN A 345 -17.93 14.21 23.73
C GLN A 345 -16.75 14.33 24.71
N SER A 346 -16.78 13.62 25.82
CA SER A 346 -15.56 13.29 26.57
C SER A 346 -15.51 11.79 26.85
N LYS A 347 -14.46 11.17 26.32
CA LYS A 347 -13.98 9.85 26.70
C LYS A 347 -13.45 9.93 28.14
N GLY A 348 -13.95 9.09 29.03
CA GLY A 348 -13.40 8.90 30.36
C GLY A 348 -13.74 7.51 30.89
N LYS A 349 -12.70 6.69 31.15
CA LYS A 349 -12.81 5.40 31.84
C LYS A 349 -13.27 5.66 33.27
N PHE A 350 -14.56 5.48 33.57
CA PHE A 350 -15.07 5.43 34.93
C PHE A 350 -15.76 4.09 35.15
N ALA A 351 -15.49 3.49 36.31
CA ALA A 351 -16.18 2.31 36.81
C ALA A 351 -17.70 2.46 36.64
N ALA A 352 -18.40 1.37 36.30
CA ALA A 352 -19.82 1.38 35.95
C ALA A 352 -20.67 2.07 37.03
N LEU A 353 -21.02 3.34 36.80
CA LEU A 353 -21.80 4.15 37.72
C LEU A 353 -23.24 3.61 37.80
N LYS A 354 -23.71 3.34 39.01
CA LYS A 354 -25.08 2.89 39.25
C LYS A 354 -26.06 4.03 38.96
N ARG A 355 -27.14 3.73 38.23
CA ARG A 355 -28.19 4.70 37.85
C ARG A 355 -29.50 4.51 38.63
N LEU A 356 -29.69 3.33 39.19
CA LEU A 356 -30.82 2.96 40.02
C LEU A 356 -30.33 2.45 41.38
N THR A 357 -31.12 2.68 42.42
CA THR A 357 -30.98 1.98 43.71
C THR A 357 -31.45 0.54 43.57
N GLU A 358 -31.14 -0.30 44.57
CA GLU A 358 -31.59 -1.70 44.62
C GLU A 358 -33.12 -1.81 44.63
N ASP A 359 -33.80 -0.80 45.19
CA ASP A 359 -35.26 -0.67 45.18
C ASP A 359 -35.84 -0.11 43.87
N GLY A 360 -35.03 0.08 42.83
CA GLY A 360 -35.47 0.56 41.50
C GLY A 360 -35.73 2.07 41.41
N GLN A 361 -35.36 2.87 42.42
CA GLN A 361 -35.52 4.32 42.38
C GLN A 361 -34.36 4.98 41.61
N GLN A 362 -34.67 5.96 40.76
CA GLN A 362 -33.65 6.69 40.00
C GLN A 362 -32.80 7.56 40.92
N ILE A 363 -31.48 7.53 40.72
CA ILE A 363 -30.52 8.33 41.49
C ILE A 363 -30.46 9.76 40.95
N CYS A 364 -30.35 10.75 41.85
CA CYS A 364 -30.19 12.15 41.48
C CYS A 364 -28.75 12.44 41.00
N PHE A 365 -28.58 12.72 39.70
CA PHE A 365 -27.28 13.12 39.14
C PHE A 365 -26.81 14.48 39.65
N ALA A 366 -27.72 15.45 39.80
CA ALA A 366 -27.41 16.78 40.33
C ALA A 366 -26.98 16.77 41.81
N PHE A 367 -27.29 15.71 42.56
CA PHE A 367 -26.75 15.51 43.91
C PHE A 367 -25.31 14.97 43.86
N ASN A 368 -24.98 14.14 42.87
CA ASN A 368 -23.67 13.49 42.75
C ASN A 368 -22.63 14.35 42.02
N ASN A 369 -23.07 15.31 41.21
CA ASN A 369 -22.20 16.25 40.51
C ASN A 369 -21.57 17.29 41.48
N PRO A 370 -20.25 17.53 41.41
CA PRO A 370 -19.59 18.53 42.27
C PRO A 370 -19.95 19.98 41.92
N HIS A 371 -20.38 20.24 40.68
CA HIS A 371 -20.71 21.59 40.19
C HIS A 371 -22.20 21.93 40.25
N GLU A 372 -23.05 20.98 40.64
CA GLU A 372 -24.50 21.16 40.74
C GLU A 372 -24.94 20.87 42.18
N LYS A 373 -25.94 21.61 42.68
CA LYS A 373 -26.48 21.40 44.04
C LYS A 373 -27.96 21.10 43.96
N CYS A 374 -28.36 19.90 44.35
CA CYS A 374 -29.78 19.54 44.46
C CYS A 374 -30.37 19.95 45.82
N ARG A 375 -31.51 20.66 45.81
CA ARG A 375 -32.19 21.19 47.02
C ARG A 375 -33.17 20.20 47.69
N GLY A 376 -33.06 18.89 47.45
CA GLY A 376 -33.90 17.89 48.14
C GLY A 376 -35.25 17.56 47.50
N LYS A 377 -35.75 18.35 46.54
CA LYS A 377 -37.13 18.26 46.03
C LYS A 377 -37.25 17.58 44.65
N CYS A 378 -36.25 16.84 44.21
CA CYS A 378 -36.17 16.31 42.83
C CYS A 378 -36.87 14.96 42.61
N GLY A 379 -37.45 14.35 43.67
CA GLY A 379 -38.14 13.05 43.59
C GLY A 379 -37.22 11.84 43.32
N ARG A 380 -35.90 12.05 43.33
CA ARG A 380 -34.87 11.02 43.05
C ARG A 380 -34.05 10.74 44.30
N ALA A 381 -33.45 9.55 44.36
CA ALA A 381 -32.65 9.13 45.51
C ALA A 381 -31.35 9.95 45.60
N HIS A 382 -31.09 10.52 46.78
CA HIS A 382 -29.87 11.26 47.09
C HIS A 382 -28.83 10.34 47.72
N VAL A 383 -28.27 9.48 46.87
CA VAL A 383 -27.27 8.47 47.24
C VAL A 383 -26.12 8.45 46.24
N CYS A 384 -24.96 7.96 46.67
CA CYS A 384 -23.74 7.86 45.87
C CYS A 384 -23.91 6.89 44.69
N GLN A 385 -23.43 7.26 43.51
CA GLN A 385 -23.48 6.39 42.32
C GLN A 385 -22.48 5.23 42.32
N LEU A 386 -21.52 5.23 43.24
CA LEU A 386 -20.53 4.16 43.39
C LEU A 386 -20.96 3.15 44.45
N CYS A 387 -21.25 3.62 45.67
CA CYS A 387 -21.52 2.76 46.83
C CYS A 387 -22.96 2.80 47.37
N LEU A 388 -23.86 3.62 46.78
CA LEU A 388 -25.24 3.83 47.24
C LEU A 388 -25.37 4.40 48.68
N GLY A 389 -24.28 4.89 49.28
CA GLY A 389 -24.30 5.56 50.59
C GLY A 389 -24.96 6.95 50.56
N LYS A 390 -25.34 7.48 51.75
CA LYS A 390 -25.98 8.80 51.94
C LYS A 390 -24.99 9.98 51.85
N HIS A 391 -24.19 10.02 50.78
CA HIS A 391 -23.28 11.12 50.47
C HIS A 391 -23.16 11.25 48.93
N PRO A 392 -22.73 12.40 48.40
CA PRO A 392 -22.53 12.52 46.96
C PRO A 392 -21.27 11.78 46.51
N MET A 393 -21.20 11.42 45.23
CA MET A 393 -20.11 10.63 44.65
C MET A 393 -18.72 11.24 44.87
N HIS A 394 -18.58 12.55 44.75
CA HIS A 394 -17.30 13.24 44.96
C HIS A 394 -16.82 13.24 46.42
N ALA A 395 -17.69 12.91 47.37
CA ALA A 395 -17.35 12.71 48.78
C ALA A 395 -17.18 11.22 49.14
N CYS A 396 -17.16 10.33 48.14
CA CYS A 396 -17.09 8.89 48.36
C CYS A 396 -15.66 8.45 48.69
N LYS A 397 -15.48 7.77 49.82
CA LYS A 397 -14.17 7.22 50.22
C LYS A 397 -13.76 5.99 49.42
N SER A 398 -14.68 5.33 48.72
CA SER A 398 -14.38 4.14 47.90
C SER A 398 -13.75 4.47 46.53
N SER A 399 -13.49 5.75 46.25
CA SER A 399 -12.76 6.19 45.03
C SER A 399 -11.31 6.61 45.31
N LEU A 400 -10.79 6.44 46.54
CA LEU A 400 -9.37 6.61 46.82
C LEU A 400 -8.62 5.34 46.40
N PRO A 401 -7.56 5.42 45.57
CA PRO A 401 -6.69 4.28 45.31
C PRO A 401 -5.97 3.90 46.60
N ASP A 402 -6.06 2.62 46.95
CA ASP A 402 -5.44 2.03 48.14
C ASP A 402 -3.92 2.22 48.07
N ALA A 403 -3.37 3.03 48.96
CA ALA A 403 -1.94 3.18 49.15
C ALA A 403 -1.60 2.60 50.53
N ARG A 404 -0.76 1.55 50.49
CA ARG A 404 -0.02 0.90 51.59
C ARG A 404 -0.73 -0.28 52.28
N GLN A 405 -0.50 -1.47 51.73
CA GLN A 405 -0.22 -2.65 52.55
C GLN A 405 1.19 -3.13 52.18
N ASP A 406 2.18 -2.64 52.93
CA ASP A 406 3.50 -3.25 53.00
C ASP A 406 3.37 -4.56 53.79
N ASP A 407 3.89 -5.62 53.18
CA ASP A 407 4.13 -6.91 53.81
C ASP A 407 4.97 -6.74 55.08
N LYS A 408 4.32 -6.90 56.24
CA LYS A 408 4.94 -7.45 57.44
C LYS A 408 4.37 -8.85 57.67
N ARG A 409 5.10 -9.85 57.23
CA ARG A 409 5.12 -11.17 57.86
C ARG A 409 6.49 -11.35 58.49
N GLU A 410 6.53 -11.21 59.81
CA GLU A 410 7.52 -11.85 60.67
C GLU A 410 7.02 -13.29 60.89
N GLU A 411 7.84 -14.26 60.47
CA GLU A 411 8.29 -15.48 61.18
C GLU A 411 8.90 -16.47 60.18
#